data_AF-A0A7T8I0W9-F1
#
_entry.id   AF-A0A7T8I0W9-F1
#
_cell.length_a   1.000
_cell.length_b   1.000
_cell.length_c   1.000
_cell.angle_alpha   90.00
_cell.angle_beta   90.00
_cell.angle_gamma   90.00
#
_symmetry.space_group_name_H-M   'P 1'
#
loop_
_entity.id
_entity.type
_entity.pdbx_description
1 polymer ?
#
loop_
_entity_poly.entity_id
_entity_poly.type
_entity_poly.pdbx_seq_one_letter_code
_entity_poly.pdbx_strand_id
1 'polypeptide(L)'
;MRVVMPPTLLLLLSGALAVTQTWAGSHSLRYFHTAMSRPGRGEPRFISVGYVDDTQFVRFDTDALNPRSEPRARWIEQVGSEYWDQETRNAKDNAQKFRVSLQNMRGYYNQSDSGSHNIQWMYGCDIGPNNRLLRGYSQVSYDGKDYITLNEDLGSWTAADTAAQITRHTWEVACAAEHYRNYLEGVCVESLTKYLEMGKERLLRAESPKTHVTRHRISDHEVTLRCWALGFYPAEITLTWQRDGQDHTQDTELVDTRPAGDGTFQKWAAVVVPSGEEKRYTCHVQHEGLHEPITLRWEPSSLPSIPILGIIAGVAVLVVIVVVGAVIWRKKFSGGKGPSYSHAARDDSTQGSDSSLMAPKV
;
A
#
# COMPACT_ATOMS: atom_id res chain seq x y z
N MET A 1 24.73 -15.84 40.81
CA MET A 1 23.52 -14.98 40.76
C MET A 1 22.69 -15.41 39.56
N ARG A 2 21.55 -16.09 39.79
CA ARG A 2 20.59 -16.40 38.72
C ARG A 2 19.76 -15.14 38.50
N VAL A 3 19.90 -14.52 37.33
CA VAL A 3 19.03 -13.42 36.91
C VAL A 3 17.67 -14.05 36.62
N VAL A 4 16.73 -13.89 37.55
CA VAL A 4 15.33 -14.29 37.35
C VAL A 4 14.65 -13.17 36.58
N MET A 5 14.46 -13.37 35.28
CA MET A 5 13.64 -12.45 34.48
C MET A 5 12.17 -12.58 34.88
N PRO A 6 11.43 -11.47 35.03
CA PRO A 6 10.01 -11.50 35.38
C PRO A 6 9.17 -12.22 34.31
N PRO A 7 8.14 -13.01 34.69
CA PRO A 7 7.27 -13.73 33.75
C PRO A 7 6.60 -12.84 32.69
N THR A 8 6.36 -11.57 33.01
CA THR A 8 5.80 -10.56 32.10
C THR A 8 6.76 -10.18 30.97
N LEU A 9 8.07 -10.16 31.24
CA LEU A 9 9.09 -9.86 30.23
C LEU A 9 9.23 -11.01 29.22
N LEU A 10 9.06 -12.26 29.67
CA LEU A 10 9.07 -13.45 28.82
C LEU A 10 7.87 -13.49 27.86
N LEU A 11 6.69 -13.04 28.28
CA LEU A 11 5.48 -12.97 27.45
C LEU A 11 5.56 -11.88 26.36
N LEU A 12 6.13 -10.71 26.69
CA LEU A 12 6.34 -9.64 25.70
C LEU A 12 7.41 -10.03 24.66
N LEU A 13 8.49 -10.69 25.09
CA LEU A 13 9.53 -11.20 24.19
C LEU A 13 9.02 -12.34 23.29
N SER A 14 8.12 -13.21 23.78
CA SER A 14 7.54 -14.28 22.97
C SER A 14 6.46 -13.78 22.00
N GLY A 15 5.70 -12.75 22.36
CA GLY A 15 4.81 -12.06 21.41
C GLY A 15 5.56 -11.33 20.29
N ALA A 16 6.64 -10.62 20.62
CA ALA A 16 7.50 -9.96 19.63
C ALA A 16 8.24 -10.97 18.74
N LEU A 17 8.77 -12.07 19.30
CA LEU A 17 9.44 -13.11 18.53
C LEU A 17 8.48 -13.89 17.61
N ALA A 18 7.28 -14.24 18.09
CA ALA A 18 6.28 -14.97 17.29
C ALA A 18 5.78 -14.16 16.08
N VAL A 19 5.65 -12.83 16.24
CA VAL A 19 5.31 -11.93 15.14
C VAL A 19 6.52 -11.77 14.21
N THR A 20 7.73 -11.52 14.69
CA THR A 20 8.89 -11.38 13.76
C THR A 20 9.18 -12.64 12.93
N GLN A 21 8.88 -13.84 13.44
CA GLN A 21 9.22 -15.09 12.76
C GLN A 21 8.19 -15.52 11.70
N THR A 22 7.00 -14.94 11.69
CA THR A 22 5.92 -15.32 10.74
C THR A 22 5.95 -14.52 9.43
N TRP A 23 6.73 -13.44 9.33
CA TRP A 23 6.56 -12.42 8.28
C TRP A 23 7.63 -12.50 7.21
N ALA A 24 8.85 -12.84 7.57
CA ALA A 24 9.94 -12.93 6.61
C ALA A 24 9.77 -14.16 5.71
N GLY A 25 9.33 -13.95 4.47
CA GLY A 25 9.44 -14.92 3.38
C GLY A 25 8.28 -15.89 3.19
N SER A 26 7.07 -15.57 3.65
CA SER A 26 5.86 -16.25 3.17
C SER A 26 5.21 -15.45 2.04
N HIS A 27 4.64 -16.14 1.06
CA HIS A 27 4.00 -15.54 -0.09
C HIS A 27 2.69 -16.25 -0.42
N SER A 28 1.81 -15.58 -1.14
CA SER A 28 0.48 -16.07 -1.47
C SER A 28 0.09 -15.81 -2.92
N LEU A 29 -0.64 -16.74 -3.51
CA LEU A 29 -1.32 -16.58 -4.79
C LEU A 29 -2.82 -16.73 -4.54
N ARG A 30 -3.60 -15.67 -4.80
CA ARG A 30 -5.05 -15.67 -4.59
C ARG A 30 -5.79 -15.19 -5.81
N TYR A 31 -6.81 -15.94 -6.20
CA TYR A 31 -7.78 -15.54 -7.20
C TYR A 31 -9.11 -15.25 -6.52
N PHE A 32 -9.75 -14.16 -6.95
CA PHE A 32 -11.08 -13.77 -6.52
C PHE A 32 -11.97 -13.73 -7.76
N HIS A 33 -13.08 -14.44 -7.68
CA HIS A 33 -14.10 -14.48 -8.72
C HIS A 33 -15.39 -13.90 -8.14
N THR A 34 -16.08 -13.08 -8.90
CA THR A 34 -17.37 -12.52 -8.51
C THR A 34 -18.30 -12.56 -9.70
N ALA A 35 -19.44 -13.23 -9.53
CA ALA A 35 -20.54 -13.18 -10.49
C ALA A 35 -21.74 -12.49 -9.87
N MET A 36 -22.38 -11.60 -10.63
CA MET A 36 -23.56 -10.86 -10.21
C MET A 36 -24.67 -11.07 -11.23
N SER A 37 -25.80 -11.64 -10.81
CA SER A 37 -26.98 -11.74 -11.67
C SER A 37 -27.55 -10.35 -11.94
N ARG A 38 -28.20 -10.18 -13.10
CA ARG A 38 -28.78 -8.89 -13.52
C ARG A 38 -30.17 -9.10 -14.11
N PRO A 39 -31.19 -9.38 -13.27
CA PRO A 39 -32.55 -9.65 -13.74
C PRO A 39 -33.04 -8.58 -14.73
N GLY A 40 -33.49 -9.01 -15.91
CA GLY A 40 -33.97 -8.11 -16.98
C GLY A 40 -32.91 -7.25 -17.67
N ARG A 41 -31.61 -7.43 -17.36
CA ARG A 41 -30.49 -6.66 -17.94
C ARG A 41 -29.42 -7.53 -18.59
N GLY A 42 -29.79 -8.75 -19.00
CA GLY A 42 -28.93 -9.69 -19.71
C GLY A 42 -28.23 -10.70 -18.81
N GLU A 43 -27.12 -11.25 -19.31
CA GLU A 43 -26.34 -12.28 -18.62
C GLU A 43 -25.66 -11.75 -17.35
N PRO A 44 -25.39 -12.61 -16.34
CA PRO A 44 -24.63 -12.22 -15.16
C PRO A 44 -23.27 -11.60 -15.53
N ARG A 45 -22.87 -10.54 -14.82
CA ARG A 45 -21.51 -10.01 -14.96
C ARG A 45 -20.57 -10.90 -14.18
N PHE A 46 -19.46 -11.30 -14.79
CA PHE A 46 -18.39 -12.04 -14.12
C PHE A 46 -17.08 -11.24 -14.15
N ILE A 47 -16.45 -11.13 -13.00
CA ILE A 47 -15.15 -10.48 -12.80
C ILE A 47 -14.22 -11.49 -12.14
N SER A 48 -13.01 -11.63 -12.68
CA SER A 48 -11.93 -12.41 -12.06
C SER A 48 -10.71 -11.51 -11.88
N VAL A 49 -10.08 -11.59 -10.71
CA VAL A 49 -8.82 -10.90 -10.40
C VAL A 49 -7.87 -11.86 -9.71
N GLY A 50 -6.58 -11.76 -10.01
CA GLY A 50 -5.52 -12.55 -9.39
C GLY A 50 -4.46 -11.66 -8.75
N TYR A 51 -4.01 -12.06 -7.58
CA TYR A 51 -3.03 -11.37 -6.75
C TYR A 51 -1.88 -12.31 -6.40
N VAL A 52 -0.66 -11.79 -6.47
CA VAL A 52 0.48 -12.33 -5.71
C VAL A 52 0.72 -11.39 -4.56
N ASP A 53 0.59 -11.89 -3.34
CA ASP A 53 0.52 -11.10 -2.12
C ASP A 53 -0.51 -9.96 -2.28
N ASP A 54 -0.07 -8.72 -2.10
CA ASP A 54 -0.92 -7.54 -2.24
C ASP A 54 -0.86 -6.90 -3.65
N THR A 55 -0.23 -7.57 -4.62
CA THR A 55 -0.03 -7.05 -5.98
C THR A 55 -0.96 -7.76 -6.98
N GLN A 56 -1.93 -7.02 -7.50
CA GLN A 56 -2.78 -7.52 -8.59
C GLN A 56 -1.95 -7.72 -9.86
N PHE A 57 -2.07 -8.88 -10.50
CA PHE A 57 -1.34 -9.17 -11.73
C PHE A 57 -2.24 -9.51 -12.92
N VAL A 58 -3.48 -9.96 -12.69
CA VAL A 58 -4.43 -10.29 -13.76
C VAL A 58 -5.83 -9.78 -13.44
N ARG A 59 -6.57 -9.42 -14.50
CA ARG A 59 -7.99 -9.10 -14.45
C ARG A 59 -8.72 -9.62 -15.68
N PHE A 60 -9.94 -10.11 -15.50
CA PHE A 60 -10.92 -10.41 -16.54
C PHE A 60 -12.27 -9.80 -16.17
N ASP A 61 -13.02 -9.30 -17.14
CA ASP A 61 -14.36 -8.72 -16.97
C ASP A 61 -15.22 -9.03 -18.19
N THR A 62 -16.38 -9.68 -17.99
CA THR A 62 -17.30 -10.00 -19.10
C THR A 62 -17.93 -8.76 -19.74
N ASP A 63 -17.97 -7.64 -19.04
CA ASP A 63 -18.54 -6.39 -19.56
C ASP A 63 -17.51 -5.57 -20.38
N ALA A 64 -16.25 -6.02 -20.49
CA ALA A 64 -15.28 -5.40 -21.37
C ALA A 64 -15.70 -5.57 -22.85
N LEU A 65 -15.34 -4.61 -23.72
CA LEU A 65 -15.69 -4.65 -25.15
C LEU A 65 -15.17 -5.92 -25.86
N ASN A 66 -14.00 -6.40 -25.45
CA ASN A 66 -13.40 -7.65 -25.91
C ASN A 66 -12.91 -8.45 -24.68
N PRO A 67 -13.79 -9.25 -24.03
CA PRO A 67 -13.45 -9.93 -22.79
C PRO A 67 -12.26 -10.87 -22.96
N ARG A 68 -11.13 -10.47 -22.38
CA ARG A 68 -9.86 -11.20 -22.33
C ARG A 68 -9.21 -10.98 -20.97
N SER A 69 -8.38 -11.93 -20.56
CA SER A 69 -7.55 -11.76 -19.37
C SER A 69 -6.43 -10.78 -19.69
N GLU A 70 -6.31 -9.75 -18.87
CA GLU A 70 -5.38 -8.64 -19.10
C GLU A 70 -4.35 -8.54 -17.97
N PRO A 71 -3.09 -8.18 -18.29
CA PRO A 71 -2.08 -7.92 -17.29
C PRO A 71 -2.44 -6.70 -16.44
N ARG A 72 -2.06 -6.75 -15.16
CA ARG A 72 -2.17 -5.65 -14.18
C ARG A 72 -0.85 -5.34 -13.48
N ALA A 73 0.21 -6.07 -13.81
CA ALA A 73 1.56 -5.80 -13.36
C ALA A 73 2.57 -5.96 -14.50
N ARG A 74 3.61 -5.12 -14.53
CA ARG A 74 4.63 -5.13 -15.60
C ARG A 74 5.34 -6.48 -15.75
N TRP A 75 5.62 -7.14 -14.63
CA TRP A 75 6.39 -8.40 -14.62
C TRP A 75 5.67 -9.57 -15.29
N ILE A 76 4.33 -9.53 -15.42
CA ILE A 76 3.56 -10.57 -16.13
C ILE A 76 3.40 -10.25 -17.62
N GLU A 77 3.65 -9.01 -18.08
CA GLU A 77 3.47 -8.63 -19.49
C GLU A 77 4.37 -9.40 -20.46
N GLN A 78 5.51 -9.91 -19.96
CA GLN A 78 6.50 -10.66 -20.74
C GLN A 78 6.09 -12.11 -21.08
N VAL A 79 4.97 -12.61 -20.56
CA VAL A 79 4.49 -13.97 -20.89
C VAL A 79 3.90 -14.04 -22.29
N GLY A 80 4.10 -15.18 -22.97
CA GLY A 80 3.62 -15.39 -24.34
C GLY A 80 2.08 -15.40 -24.46
N SER A 81 1.59 -15.24 -25.69
CA SER A 81 0.14 -15.21 -25.99
C SER A 81 -0.59 -16.47 -25.55
N GLU A 82 0.07 -17.64 -25.57
CA GLU A 82 -0.52 -18.91 -25.13
C GLU A 82 -1.02 -18.86 -23.68
N TYR A 83 -0.27 -18.20 -22.79
CA TYR A 83 -0.67 -18.00 -21.41
C TYR A 83 -1.97 -17.17 -21.34
N TRP A 84 -2.01 -16.03 -22.04
CA TRP A 84 -3.17 -15.14 -22.03
C TRP A 84 -4.40 -15.77 -22.70
N ASP A 85 -4.20 -16.57 -23.74
CA ASP A 85 -5.26 -17.32 -24.39
C ASP A 85 -5.83 -18.40 -23.46
N GLN A 86 -4.97 -19.11 -22.71
CA GLN A 86 -5.40 -20.09 -21.72
C GLN A 86 -6.13 -19.43 -20.54
N GLU A 87 -5.59 -18.35 -19.99
CA GLU A 87 -6.23 -17.60 -18.91
C GLU A 87 -7.58 -17.03 -19.34
N THR A 88 -7.69 -16.57 -20.59
CA THR A 88 -8.96 -16.08 -21.14
C THR A 88 -9.98 -17.22 -21.29
N ARG A 89 -9.56 -18.41 -21.75
CA ARG A 89 -10.44 -19.60 -21.82
C ARG A 89 -10.92 -19.99 -20.43
N ASN A 90 -10.00 -20.13 -19.47
CA ASN A 90 -10.31 -20.47 -18.08
C ASN A 90 -11.33 -19.48 -17.47
N ALA A 91 -11.13 -18.17 -17.67
CA ALA A 91 -12.04 -17.16 -17.16
C ALA A 91 -13.44 -17.21 -17.81
N LYS A 92 -13.52 -17.49 -19.12
CA LYS A 92 -14.80 -17.67 -19.82
C LYS A 92 -15.54 -18.94 -19.36
N ASP A 93 -14.82 -20.03 -19.15
CA ASP A 93 -15.39 -21.27 -18.63
C ASP A 93 -15.91 -21.08 -17.21
N ASN A 94 -15.16 -20.37 -16.37
CA ASN A 94 -15.64 -19.98 -15.04
C ASN A 94 -16.88 -19.08 -15.11
N ALA A 95 -16.93 -18.09 -16.00
CA ALA A 95 -18.13 -17.27 -16.17
C ALA A 95 -19.39 -18.11 -16.48
N GLN A 96 -19.26 -19.15 -17.33
CA GLN A 96 -20.36 -20.08 -17.61
C GLN A 96 -20.74 -20.94 -16.40
N LYS A 97 -19.76 -21.47 -15.66
CA LYS A 97 -20.01 -22.22 -14.41
C LYS A 97 -20.76 -21.36 -13.39
N PHE A 98 -20.33 -20.11 -13.20
CA PHE A 98 -20.99 -19.18 -12.27
C PHE A 98 -22.41 -18.82 -12.70
N ARG A 99 -22.69 -18.71 -14.00
CA ARG A 99 -24.06 -18.54 -14.50
C ARG A 99 -24.97 -19.67 -14.05
N VAL A 100 -24.52 -20.92 -14.20
CA VAL A 100 -25.28 -22.11 -13.77
C VAL A 100 -25.38 -22.14 -12.25
N SER A 101 -24.30 -21.85 -11.52
CA SER A 101 -24.31 -21.79 -10.05
C SER A 101 -25.29 -20.76 -9.50
N LEU A 102 -25.40 -19.57 -10.13
CA LEU A 102 -26.38 -18.55 -9.75
C LEU A 102 -27.82 -19.07 -9.86
N GLN A 103 -28.12 -19.83 -10.93
CA GLN A 103 -29.45 -20.43 -11.12
C GLN A 103 -29.73 -21.52 -10.07
N ASN A 104 -28.74 -22.39 -9.81
CA ASN A 104 -28.86 -23.48 -8.84
C ASN A 104 -29.05 -22.94 -7.42
N MET A 105 -28.20 -22.02 -6.97
CA MET A 105 -28.27 -21.46 -5.61
C MET A 105 -29.59 -20.73 -5.40
N ARG A 106 -30.04 -19.93 -6.36
CA ARG A 106 -31.36 -19.28 -6.30
C ARG A 106 -32.49 -20.30 -6.11
N GLY A 107 -32.41 -21.43 -6.81
CA GLY A 107 -33.34 -22.55 -6.64
C GLY A 107 -33.27 -23.17 -5.25
N TYR A 108 -32.07 -23.46 -4.73
CA TYR A 108 -31.88 -24.04 -3.40
C TYR A 108 -32.45 -23.15 -2.28
N TYR A 109 -32.36 -21.83 -2.45
CA TYR A 109 -32.91 -20.85 -1.51
C TYR A 109 -34.36 -20.43 -1.81
N ASN A 110 -35.01 -21.01 -2.83
CA ASN A 110 -36.37 -20.66 -3.26
C ASN A 110 -36.58 -19.14 -3.50
N GLN A 111 -35.59 -18.48 -4.09
CA GLN A 111 -35.59 -17.04 -4.31
C GLN A 111 -36.25 -16.66 -5.65
N SER A 112 -36.83 -15.46 -5.70
CA SER A 112 -37.54 -14.95 -6.89
C SER A 112 -36.61 -14.63 -8.06
N ASP A 113 -37.14 -14.69 -9.29
CA ASP A 113 -36.41 -14.31 -10.51
C ASP A 113 -36.04 -12.81 -10.60
N SER A 114 -36.73 -11.95 -9.84
CA SER A 114 -36.48 -10.49 -9.83
C SER A 114 -35.31 -10.08 -8.93
N GLY A 115 -34.79 -10.98 -8.10
CA GLY A 115 -33.70 -10.70 -7.17
C GLY A 115 -32.35 -10.66 -7.87
N SER A 116 -31.55 -9.63 -7.56
CA SER A 116 -30.13 -9.60 -7.91
C SER A 116 -29.35 -10.35 -6.85
N HIS A 117 -28.53 -11.31 -7.28
CA HIS A 117 -27.76 -12.19 -6.42
C HIS A 117 -26.29 -12.17 -6.81
N ASN A 118 -25.40 -12.50 -5.88
CA ASN A 118 -23.98 -12.63 -6.19
C ASN A 118 -23.37 -13.90 -5.60
N ILE A 119 -22.40 -14.46 -6.33
CA ILE A 119 -21.52 -15.52 -5.83
C ILE A 119 -20.11 -14.95 -5.86
N GLN A 120 -19.38 -15.14 -4.77
CA GLN A 120 -17.94 -14.87 -4.74
C GLN A 120 -17.18 -16.15 -4.42
N TRP A 121 -16.07 -16.38 -5.09
CA TRP A 121 -15.18 -17.51 -4.82
C TRP A 121 -13.76 -17.02 -4.70
N MET A 122 -13.13 -17.32 -3.57
CA MET A 122 -11.70 -17.10 -3.34
C MET A 122 -11.01 -18.45 -3.27
N TYR A 123 -9.95 -18.62 -4.03
CA TYR A 123 -9.08 -19.79 -3.93
C TYR A 123 -7.62 -19.40 -4.17
N GLY A 124 -6.71 -20.20 -3.63
CA GLY A 124 -5.30 -19.85 -3.64
C GLY A 124 -4.46 -20.68 -2.70
N CYS A 125 -3.17 -20.39 -2.67
CA CYS A 125 -2.20 -21.07 -1.80
C CYS A 125 -1.25 -20.06 -1.17
N ASP A 126 -0.80 -20.39 0.03
CA ASP A 126 0.33 -19.74 0.70
C ASP A 126 1.52 -20.69 0.71
N ILE A 127 2.71 -20.17 0.43
CA ILE A 127 3.97 -20.90 0.51
C ILE A 127 4.90 -20.26 1.52
N GLY A 128 5.72 -21.08 2.18
CA GLY A 128 6.75 -20.63 3.10
C GLY A 128 8.06 -20.30 2.40
N PRO A 129 9.11 -19.93 3.16
CA PRO A 129 10.43 -19.57 2.62
C PRO A 129 11.12 -20.68 1.81
N ASN A 130 10.67 -21.92 1.97
CA ASN A 130 11.17 -23.10 1.26
C ASN A 130 10.30 -23.49 0.05
N ASN A 131 9.41 -22.61 -0.39
CA ASN A 131 8.45 -22.82 -1.49
C ASN A 131 7.53 -24.04 -1.28
N ARG A 132 7.30 -24.45 -0.03
CA ARG A 132 6.34 -25.52 0.29
C ARG A 132 5.01 -24.91 0.68
N LEU A 133 3.93 -25.59 0.29
CA LEU A 133 2.57 -25.24 0.69
C LEU A 133 2.48 -25.15 2.22
N LEU A 134 2.05 -23.99 2.71
CA LEU A 134 1.64 -23.77 4.10
C LEU A 134 0.14 -23.94 4.25
N ARG A 135 -0.64 -23.40 3.31
CA ARG A 135 -2.10 -23.41 3.36
C ARG A 135 -2.71 -23.31 1.97
N GLY A 136 -3.75 -24.10 1.73
CA GLY A 136 -4.61 -23.98 0.56
C GLY A 136 -5.98 -23.39 0.93
N TYR A 137 -6.60 -22.69 -0.01
CA TYR A 137 -7.90 -22.04 0.17
C TYR A 137 -8.84 -22.38 -0.98
N SER A 138 -10.11 -22.60 -0.66
CA SER A 138 -11.23 -22.54 -1.61
C SER A 138 -12.51 -22.24 -0.82
N GLN A 139 -13.04 -21.04 -0.97
CA GLN A 139 -14.14 -20.51 -0.16
C GLN A 139 -15.15 -19.81 -1.04
N VAL A 140 -16.40 -20.25 -0.97
CA VAL A 140 -17.50 -19.68 -1.75
C VAL A 140 -18.46 -18.97 -0.79
N SER A 141 -18.90 -17.78 -1.19
CA SER A 141 -19.99 -17.03 -0.56
C SER A 141 -21.13 -16.80 -1.54
N TYR A 142 -22.33 -16.67 -1.00
CA TYR A 142 -23.55 -16.33 -1.73
C TYR A 142 -24.26 -15.17 -1.03
N ASP A 143 -24.58 -14.11 -1.78
CA ASP A 143 -25.19 -12.88 -1.28
C ASP A 143 -24.45 -12.28 -0.07
N GLY A 144 -23.11 -12.32 -0.12
CA GLY A 144 -22.22 -11.79 0.92
C GLY A 144 -22.13 -12.61 2.20
N LYS A 145 -22.68 -13.84 2.23
CA LYS A 145 -22.59 -14.77 3.36
C LYS A 145 -21.80 -16.02 2.96
N ASP A 146 -21.04 -16.57 3.91
CA ASP A 146 -20.35 -17.84 3.70
C ASP A 146 -21.33 -18.92 3.23
N TYR A 147 -20.93 -19.70 2.24
CA TYR A 147 -21.72 -20.77 1.65
C TYR A 147 -21.04 -22.12 1.86
N ILE A 148 -19.86 -22.33 1.28
CA ILE A 148 -19.08 -23.57 1.45
C ILE A 148 -17.57 -23.30 1.42
N THR A 149 -16.84 -23.96 2.29
CA THR A 149 -15.39 -23.79 2.47
C THR A 149 -14.67 -25.14 2.47
N LEU A 150 -13.58 -25.23 1.71
CA LEU A 150 -12.63 -26.35 1.80
C LEU A 150 -11.86 -26.24 3.10
N ASN A 151 -11.86 -27.32 3.89
CA ASN A 151 -11.18 -27.36 5.18
C ASN A 151 -9.65 -27.43 5.01
N GLU A 152 -8.92 -27.15 6.07
CA GLU A 152 -7.44 -27.12 6.07
C GLU A 152 -6.81 -28.49 5.76
N ASP A 153 -7.57 -29.59 5.93
CA ASP A 153 -7.16 -30.94 5.53
C ASP A 153 -7.19 -31.16 4.00
N LEU A 154 -7.67 -30.18 3.24
CA LEU A 154 -7.87 -30.21 1.78
C LEU A 154 -8.64 -31.45 1.31
N GLY A 155 -9.48 -32.02 2.18
CA GLY A 155 -10.17 -33.30 1.96
C GLY A 155 -11.63 -33.27 2.36
N SER A 156 -12.03 -32.31 3.21
CA SER A 156 -13.40 -32.17 3.67
C SER A 156 -13.94 -30.75 3.47
N TRP A 157 -15.26 -30.61 3.56
CA TRP A 157 -15.97 -29.35 3.33
C TRP A 157 -16.79 -28.93 4.54
N THR A 158 -16.77 -27.63 4.85
CA THR A 158 -17.69 -27.00 5.79
C THR A 158 -18.76 -26.26 5.01
N ALA A 159 -20.03 -26.65 5.19
CA ALA A 159 -21.20 -26.00 4.61
C ALA A 159 -21.88 -25.10 5.65
N ALA A 160 -22.19 -23.87 5.27
CA ALA A 160 -22.70 -22.85 6.19
C ALA A 160 -24.17 -23.04 6.59
N ASP A 161 -25.00 -23.60 5.69
CA ASP A 161 -26.42 -23.82 5.93
C ASP A 161 -26.96 -25.06 5.18
N THR A 162 -28.27 -25.30 5.29
CA THR A 162 -28.95 -26.45 4.66
C THR A 162 -28.87 -26.45 3.13
N ALA A 163 -28.87 -25.29 2.49
CA ALA A 163 -28.74 -25.20 1.03
C ALA A 163 -27.31 -25.53 0.60
N ALA A 164 -26.31 -25.11 1.38
CA ALA A 164 -24.91 -25.49 1.16
C ALA A 164 -24.64 -26.99 1.36
N GLN A 165 -25.41 -27.69 2.22
CA GLN A 165 -25.30 -29.15 2.36
C GLN A 165 -25.60 -29.90 1.05
N ILE A 166 -26.49 -29.37 0.20
CA ILE A 166 -26.79 -29.94 -1.12
C ILE A 166 -25.54 -29.93 -2.00
N THR A 167 -24.86 -28.77 -2.04
CA THR A 167 -23.59 -28.62 -2.77
C THR A 167 -22.50 -29.50 -2.18
N ARG A 168 -22.36 -29.53 -0.85
CA ARG A 168 -21.40 -30.41 -0.17
C ARG A 168 -21.58 -31.87 -0.58
N HIS A 169 -22.80 -32.41 -0.50
CA HIS A 169 -23.06 -33.80 -0.88
C HIS A 169 -22.70 -34.07 -2.35
N THR A 170 -23.08 -33.15 -3.24
CA THR A 170 -22.74 -33.24 -4.68
C THR A 170 -21.22 -33.26 -4.91
N TRP A 171 -20.48 -32.41 -4.19
CA TRP A 171 -19.03 -32.30 -4.30
C TRP A 171 -18.29 -33.48 -3.68
N GLU A 172 -18.80 -34.06 -2.59
CA GLU A 172 -18.28 -35.28 -1.97
C GLU A 172 -18.45 -36.48 -2.91
N VAL A 173 -19.62 -36.64 -3.52
CA VAL A 173 -19.88 -37.71 -4.52
C VAL A 173 -18.98 -37.55 -5.75
N ALA A 174 -18.69 -36.33 -6.15
CA ALA A 174 -17.80 -36.03 -7.28
C ALA A 174 -16.30 -36.00 -6.91
N CYS A 175 -15.92 -36.31 -5.67
CA CYS A 175 -14.55 -36.21 -5.17
C CYS A 175 -13.89 -34.84 -5.44
N ALA A 176 -14.66 -33.74 -5.40
CA ALA A 176 -14.19 -32.42 -5.79
C ALA A 176 -13.00 -31.93 -4.94
N ALA A 177 -12.90 -32.37 -3.68
CA ALA A 177 -11.78 -32.03 -2.80
C ALA A 177 -10.43 -32.48 -3.37
N GLU A 178 -10.36 -33.65 -4.01
CA GLU A 178 -9.12 -34.16 -4.63
C GLU A 178 -8.68 -33.27 -5.80
N HIS A 179 -9.63 -32.78 -6.60
CA HIS A 179 -9.33 -31.85 -7.70
C HIS A 179 -8.73 -30.54 -7.17
N TYR A 180 -9.32 -29.96 -6.12
CA TYR A 180 -8.77 -28.75 -5.51
C TYR A 180 -7.43 -29.00 -4.84
N ARG A 181 -7.27 -30.12 -4.11
CA ARG A 181 -5.99 -30.49 -3.48
C ARG A 181 -4.88 -30.59 -4.53
N ASN A 182 -5.11 -31.29 -5.64
CA ASN A 182 -4.12 -31.43 -6.71
C ASN A 182 -3.71 -30.08 -7.32
N TYR A 183 -4.66 -29.17 -7.50
CA TYR A 183 -4.35 -27.81 -7.95
C TYR A 183 -3.55 -27.02 -6.91
N LEU A 184 -3.98 -27.07 -5.64
CA LEU A 184 -3.42 -26.28 -4.55
C LEU A 184 -2.01 -26.73 -4.15
N GLU A 185 -1.75 -28.04 -4.13
CA GLU A 185 -0.45 -28.62 -3.80
C GLU A 185 0.55 -28.59 -4.97
N GLY A 186 0.05 -28.60 -6.22
CA GLY A 186 0.88 -28.59 -7.42
C GLY A 186 0.87 -27.22 -8.12
N VAL A 187 -0.08 -27.05 -9.04
CA VAL A 187 -0.13 -25.93 -10.00
C VAL A 187 -0.07 -24.57 -9.31
N CYS A 188 -0.75 -24.39 -8.17
CA CYS A 188 -0.76 -23.13 -7.44
C CYS A 188 0.64 -22.78 -6.89
N VAL A 189 1.29 -23.74 -6.22
CA VAL A 189 2.65 -23.58 -5.66
C VAL A 189 3.67 -23.32 -6.76
N GLU A 190 3.60 -24.08 -7.85
CA GLU A 190 4.48 -23.91 -9.02
C GLU A 190 4.30 -22.54 -9.68
N SER A 191 3.05 -22.12 -9.87
CA SER A 191 2.72 -20.81 -10.45
C SER A 191 3.20 -19.67 -9.57
N LEU A 192 2.96 -19.74 -8.27
CA LEU A 192 3.40 -18.73 -7.31
C LEU A 192 4.93 -18.62 -7.31
N THR A 193 5.64 -19.74 -7.24
CA THR A 193 7.12 -19.77 -7.30
C THR A 193 7.63 -19.09 -8.57
N LYS A 194 7.03 -19.41 -9.73
CA LYS A 194 7.37 -18.78 -11.02
C LYS A 194 7.10 -17.28 -11.02
N TYR A 195 5.95 -16.85 -10.52
CA TYR A 195 5.58 -15.43 -10.48
C TYR A 195 6.48 -14.62 -9.56
N LEU A 196 6.88 -15.19 -8.41
CA LEU A 196 7.86 -14.55 -7.51
C LEU A 196 9.21 -14.36 -8.17
N GLU A 197 9.68 -15.34 -8.95
CA GLU A 197 10.94 -15.19 -9.70
C GLU A 197 10.83 -14.14 -10.82
N MET A 198 9.72 -14.17 -11.57
CA MET A 198 9.47 -13.18 -12.64
C MET A 198 9.33 -11.75 -12.09
N GLY A 199 8.64 -11.60 -10.96
CA GLY A 199 8.32 -10.32 -10.33
C GLY A 199 9.27 -9.96 -9.18
N LYS A 200 10.45 -10.57 -9.09
CA LYS A 200 11.34 -10.51 -7.93
C LYS A 200 11.59 -9.10 -7.40
N GLU A 201 11.92 -8.16 -8.30
CA GLU A 201 12.19 -6.75 -7.94
C GLU A 201 10.96 -6.03 -7.35
N ARG A 202 9.74 -6.45 -7.74
CA ARG A 202 8.48 -5.87 -7.26
C ARG A 202 7.94 -6.57 -6.03
N LEU A 203 7.93 -7.91 -6.05
CA LEU A 203 7.18 -8.74 -5.11
C LEU A 203 7.98 -9.05 -3.84
N LEU A 204 9.31 -9.20 -3.96
CA LEU A 204 10.19 -9.51 -2.82
C LEU A 204 10.82 -8.26 -2.19
N ARG A 205 10.35 -7.06 -2.54
CA ARG A 205 10.82 -5.84 -1.90
C ARG A 205 10.05 -5.59 -0.62
N ALA A 206 10.68 -4.89 0.31
CA ALA A 206 10.01 -4.25 1.42
C ALA A 206 10.30 -2.75 1.37
N GLU A 207 9.24 -1.93 1.40
CA GLU A 207 9.34 -0.47 1.48
C GLU A 207 8.95 -0.04 2.89
N SER A 208 9.88 0.60 3.60
CA SER A 208 9.66 1.08 4.97
C SER A 208 8.60 2.19 5.01
N PRO A 209 7.72 2.21 6.03
CA PRO A 209 6.74 3.27 6.18
C PRO A 209 7.38 4.62 6.49
N LYS A 210 6.93 5.67 5.80
CA LYS A 210 7.17 7.06 6.20
C LYS A 210 6.21 7.40 7.33
N THR A 211 6.74 7.58 8.52
CA THR A 211 5.94 7.73 9.73
C THR A 211 6.05 9.12 10.34
N HIS A 212 4.95 9.59 10.93
CA HIS A 212 4.92 10.85 11.68
C HIS A 212 3.69 10.92 12.59
N VAL A 213 3.72 11.79 13.59
CA VAL A 213 2.60 12.03 14.51
C VAL A 213 2.08 13.45 14.32
N THR A 214 0.78 13.58 14.11
CA THR A 214 0.06 14.86 14.00
C THR A 214 -0.76 15.11 15.26
N ARG A 215 -0.91 16.39 15.64
CA ARG A 215 -1.73 16.83 16.77
C ARG A 215 -2.87 17.71 16.27
N HIS A 216 -4.09 17.34 16.62
CA HIS A 216 -5.30 18.10 16.30
C HIS A 216 -6.00 18.50 17.60
N ARG A 217 -6.25 19.80 17.78
CA ARG A 217 -6.95 20.29 18.98
C ARG A 217 -8.44 20.00 18.85
N ILE A 218 -9.03 19.38 19.88
CA ILE A 218 -10.48 19.19 20.00
C ILE A 218 -11.06 20.30 20.89
N SER A 219 -10.46 20.47 22.07
CA SER A 219 -10.84 21.47 23.08
C SER A 219 -9.61 22.05 23.78
N ASP A 220 -9.80 22.81 24.85
CA ASP A 220 -8.71 23.29 25.72
C ASP A 220 -8.12 22.17 26.57
N HIS A 221 -8.87 21.09 26.77
CA HIS A 221 -8.52 19.98 27.64
C HIS A 221 -8.08 18.73 26.88
N GLU A 222 -8.44 18.61 25.59
CA GLU A 222 -8.25 17.39 24.81
C GLU A 222 -7.71 17.66 23.41
N VAL A 223 -6.83 16.77 22.98
CA VAL A 223 -6.29 16.75 21.62
C VAL A 223 -6.28 15.34 21.06
N THR A 224 -6.39 15.22 19.75
CA THR A 224 -6.16 13.96 19.03
C THR A 224 -4.70 13.89 18.61
N LEU A 225 -4.02 12.82 18.99
CA LEU A 225 -2.76 12.43 18.37
C LEU A 225 -3.05 11.39 17.30
N ARG A 226 -2.57 11.61 16.07
CA ARG A 226 -2.72 10.66 14.97
C ARG A 226 -1.35 10.27 14.43
N CYS A 227 -1.04 8.98 14.54
CA CYS A 227 0.15 8.35 14.03
C CYS A 227 -0.12 7.85 12.61
N TRP A 228 0.70 8.28 11.67
CA TRP A 228 0.60 7.93 10.26
C TRP A 228 1.73 6.98 9.87
N ALA A 229 1.40 6.00 9.03
CA ALA A 229 2.35 5.22 8.25
C ALA A 229 1.94 5.33 6.77
N LEU A 230 2.84 5.79 5.91
CA LEU A 230 2.58 6.06 4.49
C LEU A 230 3.64 5.42 3.60
N GLY A 231 3.23 4.98 2.41
CA GLY A 231 4.17 4.58 1.36
C GLY A 231 4.93 3.28 1.66
N PHE A 232 4.30 2.34 2.37
CA PHE A 232 4.93 1.06 2.72
C PHE A 232 4.41 -0.09 1.86
N TYR A 233 5.21 -1.16 1.77
CA TYR A 233 4.86 -2.43 1.12
C TYR A 233 5.65 -3.56 1.79
N PRO A 234 5.08 -4.72 2.12
CA PRO A 234 3.70 -5.17 1.85
C PRO A 234 2.63 -4.46 2.71
N ALA A 235 1.35 -4.77 2.50
CA ALA A 235 0.22 -4.12 3.17
C ALA A 235 0.14 -4.43 4.67
N GLU A 236 0.63 -5.60 5.06
CA GLU A 236 0.59 -6.02 6.46
C GLU A 236 1.51 -5.11 7.30
N ILE A 237 0.94 -4.46 8.33
CA ILE A 237 1.63 -3.51 9.21
C ILE A 237 0.91 -3.46 10.56
N THR A 238 1.65 -3.30 11.65
CA THR A 238 1.08 -3.15 12.98
C THR A 238 1.34 -1.74 13.52
N LEU A 239 0.26 -1.03 13.90
CA LEU A 239 0.29 0.29 14.55
C LEU A 239 -0.38 0.17 15.92
N THR A 240 0.35 0.48 16.99
CA THR A 240 -0.22 0.48 18.35
C THR A 240 0.12 1.78 19.09
N TRP A 241 -0.80 2.26 19.91
CA TRP A 241 -0.52 3.33 20.87
C TRP A 241 -0.17 2.72 22.21
N GLN A 242 0.80 3.31 22.90
CA GLN A 242 1.13 3.02 24.28
C GLN A 242 1.06 4.29 25.12
N ARG A 243 0.64 4.14 26.38
CA ARG A 243 0.73 5.17 27.42
C ARG A 243 1.66 4.69 28.51
N ASP A 244 2.74 5.42 28.76
CA ASP A 244 3.77 5.06 29.76
C ASP A 244 4.31 3.62 29.60
N GLY A 245 4.39 3.15 28.35
CA GLY A 245 4.87 1.80 28.00
C GLY A 245 3.82 0.67 28.11
N GLN A 246 2.55 0.99 28.36
CA GLN A 246 1.45 0.02 28.33
C GLN A 246 0.57 0.22 27.11
N ASP A 247 0.19 -0.87 26.45
CA ASP A 247 -0.70 -0.83 25.29
C ASP A 247 -2.02 -0.12 25.61
N HIS A 248 -2.37 0.82 24.74
CA HIS A 248 -3.55 1.65 24.84
C HIS A 248 -4.48 1.39 23.65
N THR A 249 -5.35 0.40 23.82
CA THR A 249 -6.35 0.01 22.81
C THR A 249 -7.69 0.71 23.02
N GLN A 250 -8.01 1.10 24.25
CA GLN A 250 -9.21 1.85 24.57
C GLN A 250 -9.17 3.23 23.90
N ASP A 251 -10.25 3.61 23.21
CA ASP A 251 -10.38 4.89 22.49
C ASP A 251 -9.35 5.12 21.37
N THR A 252 -8.62 4.08 20.96
CA THR A 252 -7.76 4.12 19.78
C THR A 252 -8.60 3.87 18.52
N GLU A 253 -8.71 4.89 17.68
CA GLU A 253 -9.26 4.78 16.34
C GLU A 253 -8.18 4.26 15.40
N LEU A 254 -8.26 2.97 15.05
CA LEU A 254 -7.36 2.32 14.09
C LEU A 254 -8.12 2.09 12.77
N VAL A 255 -7.63 2.65 11.67
CA VAL A 255 -8.21 2.39 10.35
C VAL A 255 -7.61 1.15 9.70
N ASP A 256 -8.39 0.50 8.84
CA ASP A 256 -7.88 -0.54 7.95
C ASP A 256 -6.77 0.00 7.04
N THR A 257 -5.86 -0.90 6.68
CA THR A 257 -4.81 -0.59 5.71
C THR A 257 -5.46 -0.33 4.36
N ARG A 258 -5.10 0.76 3.70
CA ARG A 258 -5.70 1.15 2.41
C ARG A 258 -4.62 1.41 1.35
N PRO A 259 -4.90 1.10 0.07
CA PRO A 259 -3.96 1.33 -1.02
C PRO A 259 -3.77 2.83 -1.26
N ALA A 260 -2.55 3.23 -1.64
CA ALA A 260 -2.23 4.60 -2.06
C ALA A 260 -2.43 4.83 -3.57
N GLY A 261 -2.53 3.75 -4.37
CA GLY A 261 -2.74 3.79 -5.82
C GLY A 261 -1.47 3.66 -6.67
N ASP A 262 -0.29 3.76 -6.04
CA ASP A 262 1.03 3.54 -6.66
C ASP A 262 1.61 2.14 -6.36
N GLY A 263 0.80 1.27 -5.75
CA GLY A 263 1.21 -0.06 -5.30
C GLY A 263 1.78 -0.09 -3.88
N THR A 264 1.76 1.03 -3.15
CA THR A 264 2.05 1.10 -1.71
C THR A 264 0.78 1.27 -0.89
N PHE A 265 0.93 1.23 0.44
CA PHE A 265 -0.15 1.28 1.41
C PHE A 265 0.00 2.45 2.39
N GLN A 266 -1.10 2.76 3.06
CA GLN A 266 -1.16 3.75 4.13
C GLN A 266 -2.10 3.26 5.24
N LYS A 267 -1.78 3.60 6.48
CA LYS A 267 -2.57 3.29 7.68
C LYS A 267 -2.34 4.39 8.71
N TRP A 268 -3.31 4.61 9.60
CA TRP A 268 -3.11 5.48 10.74
C TRP A 268 -3.84 4.97 11.97
N ALA A 269 -3.37 5.39 13.14
CA ALA A 269 -3.99 5.14 14.43
C ALA A 269 -4.09 6.46 15.18
N ALA A 270 -5.27 6.78 15.72
CA ALA A 270 -5.49 8.00 16.48
C ALA A 270 -5.97 7.72 17.91
N VAL A 271 -5.59 8.58 18.85
CA VAL A 271 -6.00 8.51 20.24
C VAL A 271 -6.33 9.91 20.74
N VAL A 272 -7.37 10.04 21.56
CA VAL A 272 -7.71 11.28 22.27
C VAL A 272 -6.93 11.31 23.58
N VAL A 273 -6.20 12.40 23.81
CA VAL A 273 -5.33 12.55 24.99
C VAL A 273 -5.57 13.88 25.68
N PRO A 274 -5.38 13.95 27.02
CA PRO A 274 -5.40 15.22 27.72
C PRO A 274 -4.31 16.16 27.21
N SER A 275 -4.66 17.43 27.02
CA SER A 275 -3.71 18.47 26.63
C SER A 275 -2.63 18.63 27.71
N GLY A 276 -1.36 18.53 27.33
CA GLY A 276 -0.21 18.51 28.24
C GLY A 276 0.34 17.11 28.54
N GLU A 277 -0.43 16.05 28.26
CA GLU A 277 0.01 14.66 28.45
C GLU A 277 0.55 14.00 27.18
N GLU A 278 0.67 14.72 26.06
CA GLU A 278 1.01 14.15 24.75
C GLU A 278 2.32 13.33 24.76
N LYS A 279 3.29 13.72 25.59
CA LYS A 279 4.59 13.04 25.70
C LYS A 279 4.54 11.66 26.35
N ARG A 280 3.46 11.36 27.08
CA ARG A 280 3.24 10.04 27.71
C ARG A 280 2.78 9.00 26.69
N TYR A 281 2.33 9.45 25.52
CA TYR A 281 1.81 8.60 24.46
C TYR A 281 2.87 8.36 23.38
N THR A 282 3.10 7.09 23.07
CA THR A 282 4.02 6.64 22.02
C THR A 282 3.28 5.80 21.00
N CYS A 283 3.53 6.04 19.72
CA CYS A 283 3.05 5.17 18.64
C CYS A 283 4.16 4.18 18.27
N HIS A 284 3.84 2.89 18.23
CA HIS A 284 4.74 1.82 17.84
C HIS A 284 4.33 1.31 16.47
N VAL A 285 5.30 1.22 15.56
CA VAL A 285 5.10 0.78 14.19
C VAL A 285 6.01 -0.41 13.92
N GLN A 286 5.41 -1.53 13.54
CA GLN A 286 6.11 -2.74 13.11
C GLN A 286 5.75 -3.06 11.68
N HIS A 287 6.76 -3.31 10.86
CA HIS A 287 6.64 -3.59 9.43
C HIS A 287 7.87 -4.36 8.98
N GLU A 288 7.73 -5.27 8.01
CA GLU A 288 8.85 -6.07 7.47
C GLU A 288 9.96 -5.21 6.85
N GLY A 289 9.59 -4.06 6.28
CA GLY A 289 10.54 -3.08 5.74
C GLY A 289 11.34 -2.33 6.81
N LEU A 290 11.12 -2.58 8.10
CA LEU A 290 11.86 -1.97 9.19
C LEU A 290 12.82 -2.97 9.82
N HIS A 291 14.09 -2.59 9.97
CA HIS A 291 15.08 -3.40 10.70
C HIS A 291 14.70 -3.59 12.18
N GLU A 292 14.13 -2.56 12.79
CA GLU A 292 13.62 -2.57 14.16
C GLU A 292 12.30 -1.79 14.24
N PRO A 293 11.39 -2.16 15.15
CA PRO A 293 10.17 -1.40 15.40
C PRO A 293 10.46 0.09 15.69
N ILE A 294 9.73 0.98 15.02
CA ILE A 294 9.87 2.42 15.25
C ILE A 294 8.92 2.84 16.37
N THR A 295 9.42 3.65 17.30
CA THR A 295 8.62 4.31 18.33
C THR A 295 8.60 5.81 18.09
N LEU A 296 7.41 6.39 17.94
CA LEU A 296 7.20 7.80 17.64
C LEU A 296 6.53 8.49 18.82
N ARG A 297 6.92 9.75 19.05
CA ARG A 297 6.23 10.66 19.96
C ARG A 297 5.78 11.89 19.17
N TRP A 298 4.75 12.57 19.66
CA TRP A 298 4.44 13.88 19.12
C TRP A 298 5.51 14.89 19.56
N GLU A 299 6.11 15.56 18.59
CA GLU A 299 7.01 16.69 18.82
C GLU A 299 6.38 17.97 18.25
N PRO A 300 6.37 19.08 19.00
CA PRO A 300 5.98 20.37 18.45
C PRO A 300 6.92 20.71 17.30
N SER A 301 6.37 21.04 16.12
CA SER A 301 7.19 21.43 14.97
C SER A 301 8.09 22.60 15.33
N SER A 302 9.39 22.35 15.50
CA SER A 302 10.40 23.39 15.62
C SER A 302 10.72 23.91 14.23
N LEU A 303 9.76 24.59 13.59
CA LEU A 303 10.14 25.57 12.58
C LEU A 303 10.71 26.75 13.38
N PRO A 304 12.03 27.00 13.38
CA PRO A 304 12.50 28.28 13.84
C PRO A 304 11.79 29.29 12.97
N SER A 305 11.01 30.18 13.58
CA SER A 305 10.62 31.43 12.95
C SER A 305 11.93 32.12 12.59
N ILE A 306 12.42 31.91 11.37
CA ILE A 306 13.50 32.70 10.81
C ILE A 306 13.03 34.14 11.03
N PRO A 307 13.80 35.00 11.73
CA PRO A 307 13.38 36.36 12.03
C PRO A 307 13.48 37.17 10.74
N ILE A 308 12.56 36.93 9.81
CA ILE A 308 12.47 37.57 8.50
C ILE A 308 12.43 39.10 8.71
N LEU A 309 11.79 39.56 9.79
CA LEU A 309 11.77 40.96 10.17
C LEU A 309 13.15 41.51 10.57
N GLY A 310 13.98 40.72 11.26
CA GLY A 310 15.34 41.10 11.64
C GLY A 310 16.29 41.20 10.45
N ILE A 311 16.14 40.30 9.47
CA ILE A 311 16.89 40.33 8.21
C ILE A 311 16.48 41.56 7.38
N ILE A 312 15.17 41.84 7.25
CA ILE A 312 14.67 43.01 6.53
C ILE A 312 15.17 44.31 7.18
N ALA A 313 15.11 44.41 8.51
CA ALA A 313 15.62 45.57 9.24
C ALA A 313 17.14 45.75 9.05
N GLY A 314 17.92 44.67 9.13
CA GLY A 314 19.37 44.70 8.92
C GLY A 314 19.76 45.14 7.51
N VAL A 315 19.07 44.62 6.49
CA VAL A 315 19.29 44.99 5.08
C VAL A 315 18.91 46.46 4.83
N ALA A 316 17.79 46.92 5.40
CA ALA A 316 17.38 48.32 5.27
C ALA A 316 18.43 49.28 5.86
N VAL A 317 18.98 48.96 7.04
CA VAL A 317 20.04 49.76 7.67
C VAL A 317 21.31 49.78 6.81
N LEU A 318 21.73 48.62 6.27
CA LEU A 318 22.89 48.54 5.38
C LEU A 318 22.71 49.40 4.13
N VAL A 319 21.53 49.36 3.50
CA VAL A 319 21.22 50.19 2.32
C VAL A 319 21.30 51.67 2.67
N VAL A 320 20.74 52.09 3.81
CA VAL A 320 20.83 53.49 4.26
C VAL A 320 22.28 53.92 4.47
N ILE A 321 23.11 53.09 5.11
CA ILE A 321 24.54 53.39 5.32
C ILE A 321 25.27 53.54 3.98
N VAL A 322 25.02 52.64 3.02
CA VAL A 322 25.63 52.71 1.69
C VAL A 322 25.19 53.97 0.95
N VAL A 323 23.91 54.33 0.99
CA VAL A 323 23.39 55.54 0.35
C VAL A 323 23.98 56.79 0.98
N VAL A 324 24.04 56.87 2.32
CA VAL A 324 24.65 58.01 3.03
C VAL A 324 26.14 58.11 2.68
N GLY A 325 26.87 56.99 2.68
CA GLY A 325 28.27 56.93 2.27
C GLY A 325 28.48 57.40 0.84
N ALA A 326 27.65 56.95 -0.10
CA ALA A 326 27.70 57.36 -1.51
C ALA A 326 27.38 58.84 -1.71
N VAL A 327 26.40 59.40 -0.98
CA VAL A 327 26.06 60.83 -1.02
C VAL A 327 27.19 61.69 -0.48
N ILE A 328 27.80 61.30 0.64
CA ILE A 328 28.97 61.99 1.20
C ILE A 328 30.13 61.94 0.21
N TRP A 329 30.39 60.78 -0.41
CA TRP A 329 31.43 60.63 -1.44
C TRP A 329 31.17 61.54 -2.64
N ARG A 330 29.94 61.55 -3.18
CA ARG A 330 29.56 62.43 -4.30
C ARG A 330 29.71 63.90 -3.96
N LYS A 331 29.36 64.31 -2.74
CA LYS A 331 29.47 65.69 -2.28
C LYS A 331 30.94 66.11 -2.09
N LYS A 332 31.82 65.18 -1.70
CA LYS A 332 33.26 65.42 -1.54
C LYS A 332 34.02 65.48 -2.88
N PHE A 333 33.51 64.84 -3.93
CA PHE A 333 34.16 64.76 -5.26
C PHE A 333 33.50 65.59 -6.39
N SER A 334 32.41 66.32 -6.13
CA SER A 334 31.76 67.18 -7.17
C SER A 334 32.10 68.67 -7.10
N GLY A 335 33.04 69.07 -6.23
CA GLY A 335 33.55 70.44 -6.16
C GLY A 335 34.77 70.66 -7.06
N GLY A 336 34.57 70.74 -8.38
CA GLY A 336 35.62 71.19 -9.30
C GLY A 336 35.40 70.79 -10.76
N LYS A 337 34.89 71.70 -11.58
CA LYS A 337 34.91 71.59 -13.05
C LYS A 337 35.80 72.70 -13.65
N GLY A 338 36.76 72.28 -14.47
CA GLY A 338 37.25 72.99 -15.67
C GLY A 338 38.62 73.69 -15.55
N PRO A 339 39.36 73.90 -16.67
CA PRO A 339 38.98 73.68 -18.07
C PRO A 339 39.87 72.68 -18.85
N SER A 340 39.28 72.07 -19.87
CA SER A 340 39.96 71.32 -20.93
C SER A 340 40.41 72.30 -22.02
N TYR A 341 41.70 72.24 -22.37
CA TYR A 341 42.24 72.69 -23.65
C TYR A 341 42.67 71.46 -24.46
N SER A 342 42.32 71.49 -25.73
CA SER A 342 42.53 70.51 -26.80
C SER A 342 44.00 70.28 -27.16
N HIS A 343 44.37 69.04 -27.54
CA HIS A 343 44.94 68.75 -28.87
C HIS A 343 45.07 67.24 -29.14
N ALA A 344 44.96 66.91 -30.43
CA ALA A 344 44.85 65.60 -31.04
C ALA A 344 46.18 64.84 -31.26
N ALA A 345 46.10 63.49 -31.30
CA ALA A 345 46.82 62.57 -32.21
C ALA A 345 46.22 61.15 -31.94
N ARG A 346 45.53 60.47 -32.87
CA ARG A 346 45.95 59.78 -34.10
C ARG A 346 46.70 58.45 -33.83
N ASP A 347 46.10 57.35 -34.36
CA ASP A 347 46.69 56.07 -34.78
C ASP A 347 47.28 55.17 -33.65
N ASP A 348 47.23 53.83 -33.64
CA ASP A 348 46.64 52.79 -34.49
C ASP A 348 46.67 51.45 -33.71
N SER A 349 45.86 50.49 -34.14
CA SER A 349 46.14 49.05 -34.20
C SER A 349 46.57 48.19 -32.97
N THR A 350 45.64 47.27 -32.64
CA THR A 350 45.78 45.79 -32.71
C THR A 350 46.09 44.89 -31.49
N GLN A 351 45.47 43.70 -31.58
CA GLN A 351 45.57 42.43 -30.84
C GLN A 351 44.94 42.42 -29.45
N GLY A 352 43.93 41.60 -29.14
CA GLY A 352 43.63 40.20 -29.50
C GLY A 352 43.42 39.45 -28.16
N SER A 353 42.53 38.50 -27.93
CA SER A 353 41.66 37.68 -28.77
C SER A 353 40.55 37.08 -27.89
N ASP A 354 39.41 36.84 -28.53
CA ASP A 354 38.46 35.71 -28.42
C ASP A 354 38.10 35.06 -27.07
N SER A 355 36.81 35.04 -26.67
CA SER A 355 35.69 34.20 -27.18
C SER A 355 35.91 32.71 -26.81
N SER A 356 35.01 31.98 -26.15
CA SER A 356 33.61 31.76 -26.52
C SER A 356 32.80 31.07 -25.42
N LEU A 357 31.56 31.55 -25.22
CA LEU A 357 30.42 30.88 -24.58
C LEU A 357 29.50 30.30 -25.66
N MET A 358 28.82 29.19 -25.34
CA MET A 358 27.51 28.68 -25.83
C MET A 358 27.55 27.15 -25.83
N ALA A 359 26.53 26.36 -25.51
CA ALA A 359 25.14 26.49 -25.08
C ALA A 359 24.74 25.10 -24.49
N PRO A 360 23.47 24.72 -24.19
CA PRO A 360 22.40 24.65 -25.19
C PRO A 360 20.99 25.03 -24.68
N LYS A 361 20.10 25.30 -25.64
CA LYS A 361 18.65 25.14 -25.52
C LYS A 361 18.23 24.24 -26.68
N VAL A 362 17.77 23.02 -26.36
CA VAL A 362 16.41 22.50 -26.60
C VAL A 362 16.14 21.49 -25.49
#